data_AF-A0A0S2ZM33-F1
#
_entry.id   AF-A0A0S2ZM33-F1
#
_cell.length_a   1.000
_cell.length_b   1.000
_cell.length_c   1.000
_cell.angle_alpha   90.00
_cell.angle_beta   90.00
_cell.angle_gamma   90.00
#
_symmetry.space_group_name_H-M   'P 1'
#
loop_
_entity.id
_entity.type
_entity.pdbx_description
1 polymer ?
#
loop_
_entity_poly.entity_id
_entity_poly.type
_entity_poly.pdbx_seq_one_letter_code
_entity_poly.pdbx_strand_id
1 'polypeptide(L)'
;MKVKELKISPVPEDKKFSKIYAHVMLITPILPIIILSIFAYLNQEVLKDLYSVFLENKVFLIIFFIFWFGGMLNMSRETLNYLLTEEICYVENKTFYYQKYRKAFGMRKLMQNLELPLSEIVEVKEVKKPSIIYYFLNPVSHRNSVEIETKDGKKYKIMNSVVFGNRNTQNPTSEITSQRADNIYHEVKNMILK
;
A
#
# COMPACT_ATOMS: atom_id res chain seq x y z
N MET A 1 19.64 24.29 -3.85
CA MET A 1 20.09 23.27 -4.83
C MET A 1 19.62 21.92 -4.33
N LYS A 2 18.77 21.22 -5.10
CA LYS A 2 18.25 19.90 -4.73
C LYS A 2 19.38 18.87 -4.84
N VAL A 3 19.80 18.29 -3.72
CA VAL A 3 21.03 17.49 -3.66
C VAL A 3 20.83 16.11 -4.28
N LYS A 4 19.66 15.51 -4.08
CA LYS A 4 19.24 14.23 -4.67
C LYS A 4 17.74 14.02 -4.44
N GLU A 5 17.03 13.44 -5.41
CA GLU A 5 15.64 12.99 -5.27
C GLU A 5 15.60 11.46 -5.32
N LEU A 6 14.94 10.85 -4.34
CA LEU A 6 14.64 9.42 -4.32
C LEU A 6 13.14 9.24 -4.49
N LYS A 7 12.76 8.57 -5.57
CA LYS A 7 11.38 8.22 -5.88
C LYS A 7 11.16 6.73 -5.66
N ILE A 8 10.19 6.41 -4.82
CA ILE A 8 9.88 5.06 -4.38
C ILE A 8 8.43 4.77 -4.76
N SER A 9 8.23 3.87 -5.73
CA SER A 9 6.89 3.37 -6.07
C SER A 9 6.89 1.85 -6.15
N PRO A 10 5.83 1.18 -5.68
CA PRO A 10 5.75 -0.28 -5.74
C PRO A 10 5.51 -0.75 -7.17
N VAL A 11 4.77 0.04 -7.96
CA VAL A 11 4.51 -0.22 -9.38
C VAL A 11 5.61 0.47 -10.20
N PRO A 12 6.49 -0.28 -10.87
CA PRO A 12 7.55 0.30 -11.69
C PRO A 12 6.96 1.15 -12.83
N GLU A 13 7.60 2.28 -13.13
CA GLU A 13 7.06 3.23 -14.10
C GLU A 13 7.12 2.73 -15.55
N ASP A 14 8.09 1.87 -15.85
CA ASP A 14 8.32 1.21 -17.13
C ASP A 14 7.31 0.07 -17.40
N LYS A 15 6.67 -0.47 -16.36
CA LYS A 15 5.80 -1.66 -16.48
C LYS A 15 4.32 -1.30 -16.68
N LYS A 16 3.90 -1.18 -17.95
CA LYS A 16 2.49 -0.93 -18.33
C LYS A 16 1.52 -1.97 -17.75
N PHE A 17 1.89 -3.26 -17.81
CA PHE A 17 1.06 -4.34 -17.26
C PHE A 17 0.84 -4.20 -15.74
N SER A 18 1.92 -3.93 -14.99
CA SER A 18 1.85 -3.72 -13.54
C SER A 18 0.93 -2.56 -13.16
N LYS A 19 0.94 -1.47 -13.94
CA LYS A 19 0.02 -0.34 -13.74
C LYS A 19 -1.43 -0.76 -13.93
N ILE A 20 -1.76 -1.45 -15.01
CA ILE A 20 -3.13 -1.92 -15.28
C ILE A 20 -3.57 -2.88 -14.19
N TYR A 21 -2.73 -3.87 -13.87
CA TYR A 21 -3.06 -4.91 -12.92
C TYR A 21 -3.26 -4.38 -11.50
N ALA A 22 -2.54 -3.32 -11.09
CA ALA A 22 -2.76 -2.66 -9.81
C ALA A 22 -4.15 -1.99 -9.71
N HIS A 23 -4.67 -1.44 -10.82
CA HIS A 23 -6.03 -0.88 -10.87
C HIS A 23 -7.10 -1.96 -10.95
N VAL A 24 -6.81 -3.09 -11.62
CA VAL A 24 -7.68 -4.27 -11.59
C VAL A 24 -7.82 -4.75 -10.15
N MET A 25 -6.73 -4.90 -9.39
CA MET A 25 -6.78 -5.30 -7.98
C MET A 25 -7.64 -4.37 -7.11
N LEU A 26 -7.64 -3.06 -7.39
CA LEU A 26 -8.49 -2.10 -6.68
C LEU A 26 -9.99 -2.32 -6.96
N ILE A 27 -10.34 -2.72 -8.19
CA ILE A 27 -11.73 -2.89 -8.63
C ILE A 27 -12.24 -4.32 -8.35
N THR A 28 -11.34 -5.31 -8.32
CA THR A 28 -11.67 -6.74 -8.14
C THR A 28 -12.70 -7.01 -7.05
N PRO A 29 -12.61 -6.41 -5.86
CA PRO A 29 -13.59 -6.65 -4.81
C PRO A 29 -15.04 -6.32 -5.20
N ILE A 30 -15.25 -5.37 -6.11
CA ILE A 30 -16.57 -4.87 -6.54
C ILE A 30 -17.13 -5.71 -7.70
N LEU A 31 -16.29 -6.46 -8.42
CA LEU A 31 -16.70 -7.28 -9.57
C LEU A 31 -17.86 -8.26 -9.27
N PRO A 32 -17.92 -8.95 -8.11
CA PRO A 32 -19.04 -9.82 -7.79
C PRO A 32 -20.40 -9.10 -7.79
N ILE A 33 -20.46 -7.84 -7.33
CA ILE A 33 -21.69 -7.04 -7.36
C ILE A 33 -22.11 -6.75 -8.81
N ILE A 34 -21.14 -6.33 -9.63
CA ILE A 34 -21.38 -5.98 -11.03
C ILE A 34 -21.90 -7.20 -11.79
N ILE A 35 -21.23 -8.36 -11.61
CA ILE A 35 -21.62 -9.62 -12.25
C ILE A 35 -23.02 -10.04 -11.80
N LEU A 36 -23.31 -10.00 -10.49
CA LEU A 36 -24.64 -10.34 -9.96
C LEU A 36 -25.73 -9.41 -10.52
N SER A 37 -25.42 -8.12 -10.66
CA SER A 37 -26.35 -7.12 -11.21
C SER A 37 -26.64 -7.38 -12.69
N ILE A 38 -25.65 -7.80 -13.48
CA ILE A 38 -25.83 -8.18 -14.89
C ILE A 38 -26.68 -9.45 -14.99
N PHE A 39 -26.40 -10.49 -14.19
CA PHE A 39 -27.20 -11.72 -14.20
C PHE A 39 -28.66 -11.47 -13.79
N ALA A 40 -28.86 -10.65 -12.75
CA ALA A 40 -30.17 -10.22 -12.30
C ALA A 40 -30.95 -9.46 -13.40
N TYR A 41 -30.26 -8.64 -14.19
CA TYR A 41 -30.86 -7.93 -15.32
C TYR A 41 -31.24 -8.88 -16.48
N LEU A 42 -30.36 -9.82 -16.82
CA LEU A 42 -30.55 -10.73 -17.95
C LEU A 42 -31.55 -11.86 -17.66
N ASN A 43 -31.65 -12.31 -16.41
CA ASN A 43 -32.58 -13.36 -16.01
C ASN A 43 -33.15 -13.09 -14.60
N GLN A 44 -34.40 -12.65 -14.55
CA GLN A 44 -35.09 -12.36 -13.29
C GLN A 44 -35.42 -13.62 -12.46
N GLU A 45 -35.40 -14.82 -13.05
CA GLU A 45 -35.58 -16.07 -12.30
C GLU A 45 -34.40 -16.33 -11.37
N VAL A 46 -33.18 -15.98 -11.81
CA VAL A 46 -31.97 -16.04 -10.98
C VAL A 46 -32.13 -15.20 -9.71
N LEU A 47 -32.77 -14.03 -9.80
CA LEU A 47 -33.06 -13.19 -8.64
C LEU A 47 -34.05 -13.85 -7.68
N LYS A 48 -35.09 -14.52 -8.19
CA LYS A 48 -36.10 -15.21 -7.36
C LYS A 48 -35.48 -16.39 -6.62
N ASP A 49 -34.66 -17.18 -7.31
CA ASP A 49 -33.96 -18.32 -6.73
C ASP A 49 -32.93 -17.87 -5.69
N LEU A 50 -32.12 -16.85 -6.01
CA LEU A 50 -31.20 -16.24 -5.03
C LEU A 50 -31.95 -15.68 -3.83
N TYR A 51 -33.11 -15.05 -4.02
CA TYR A 51 -33.92 -14.52 -2.95
C TYR A 51 -34.45 -15.61 -2.01
N SER A 52 -34.92 -16.74 -2.55
CA SER A 52 -35.31 -17.91 -1.74
C SER A 52 -34.12 -18.45 -0.96
N VAL A 53 -32.97 -18.69 -1.61
CA VAL A 53 -31.74 -19.10 -0.94
C VAL A 53 -31.34 -18.12 0.16
N PHE A 54 -31.53 -16.82 -0.09
CA PHE A 54 -31.21 -15.77 0.85
C PHE A 54 -32.13 -15.75 2.08
N LEU A 55 -33.42 -16.00 1.89
CA LEU A 55 -34.39 -16.11 2.99
C LEU A 55 -34.21 -17.37 3.82
N GLU A 56 -33.80 -18.48 3.21
CA GLU A 56 -33.57 -19.75 3.89
C GLU A 56 -32.26 -19.75 4.68
N ASN A 57 -31.22 -19.05 4.20
CA ASN A 57 -29.87 -19.09 4.76
C ASN A 57 -29.40 -17.75 5.36
N LYS A 58 -30.29 -17.02 6.04
CA LYS A 58 -30.05 -15.66 6.56
C LYS A 58 -28.74 -15.54 7.39
N VAL A 59 -28.47 -16.50 8.26
CA VAL A 59 -27.27 -16.48 9.13
C VAL A 59 -26.00 -16.59 8.29
N PHE A 60 -25.96 -17.55 7.36
CA PHE A 60 -24.82 -17.74 6.46
C PHE A 60 -24.55 -16.49 5.62
N LEU A 61 -25.60 -15.84 5.12
CA LEU A 61 -25.43 -14.61 4.34
C LEU A 61 -24.89 -13.44 5.14
N ILE A 62 -25.40 -13.23 6.34
CA ILE A 62 -24.90 -12.16 7.19
C ILE A 62 -23.40 -12.35 7.41
N ILE A 63 -22.99 -13.58 7.71
CA ILE A 63 -21.59 -13.96 7.84
C ILE A 63 -20.83 -13.70 6.53
N PHE A 64 -21.35 -14.16 5.39
CA PHE A 64 -20.73 -13.97 4.09
C PHE A 64 -20.51 -12.49 3.76
N PHE A 65 -21.54 -11.65 3.92
CA PHE A 65 -21.45 -10.22 3.63
C PHE A 65 -20.48 -9.52 4.57
N ILE A 66 -20.42 -9.88 5.86
CA ILE A 66 -19.43 -9.34 6.80
C ILE A 66 -18.01 -9.67 6.33
N PHE A 67 -17.73 -10.93 6.02
CA PHE A 67 -16.40 -11.36 5.57
C PHE A 67 -16.03 -10.77 4.22
N TRP A 68 -16.94 -10.79 3.25
CA TRP A 68 -16.71 -10.27 1.92
C TRP A 68 -16.56 -8.74 1.93
N PHE A 69 -17.41 -8.01 2.65
CA PHE A 69 -17.32 -6.55 2.75
C PHE A 69 -16.07 -6.12 3.52
N GLY A 70 -15.76 -6.79 4.64
CA GLY A 70 -14.53 -6.57 5.39
C GLY A 70 -13.29 -6.82 4.53
N GLY A 71 -13.27 -7.94 3.79
CA GLY A 71 -12.21 -8.28 2.84
C GLY A 71 -12.09 -7.26 1.70
N MET A 72 -13.21 -6.81 1.14
CA MET A 72 -13.27 -5.78 0.10
C MET A 72 -12.63 -4.48 0.58
N LEU A 73 -13.08 -3.97 1.73
CA LEU A 73 -12.57 -2.72 2.30
C LEU A 73 -11.08 -2.84 2.59
N ASN A 74 -10.64 -3.98 3.13
CA ASN A 74 -9.24 -4.19 3.45
C ASN A 74 -8.35 -4.25 2.19
N MET A 75 -8.74 -5.02 1.17
CA MET A 75 -8.02 -5.11 -0.10
C MET A 75 -7.93 -3.76 -0.82
N SER A 76 -9.03 -2.99 -0.81
CA SER A 76 -9.06 -1.66 -1.41
C SER A 76 -8.14 -0.68 -0.67
N ARG A 77 -8.20 -0.69 0.67
CA ARG A 77 -7.34 0.11 1.54
C ARG A 77 -5.87 -0.22 1.32
N GLU A 78 -5.52 -1.50 1.25
CA GLU A 78 -4.15 -1.94 1.01
C GLU A 78 -3.66 -1.50 -0.36
N THR A 79 -4.47 -1.74 -1.40
CA THR A 79 -4.12 -1.34 -2.77
C THR A 79 -3.86 0.16 -2.84
N LEU A 80 -4.69 1.01 -2.23
CA LEU A 80 -4.55 2.47 -2.25
C LEU A 80 -3.39 3.02 -1.41
N ASN A 81 -3.01 2.34 -0.33
CA ASN A 81 -1.98 2.84 0.60
C ASN A 81 -0.59 2.26 0.34
N TYR A 82 -0.51 1.18 -0.44
CA TYR A 82 0.71 0.40 -0.60
C TYR A 82 1.07 0.01 -2.01
N LEU A 83 0.10 -0.03 -2.93
CA LEU A 83 0.35 -0.42 -4.31
C LEU A 83 0.25 0.79 -5.24
N LEU A 84 -0.82 1.56 -5.09
CA LEU A 84 -1.10 2.77 -5.83
C LEU A 84 -0.54 4.01 -5.12
N THR A 85 0.72 3.91 -4.68
CA THR A 85 1.41 5.00 -3.98
C THR A 85 2.76 5.32 -4.59
N GLU A 86 3.20 6.54 -4.32
CA GLU A 86 4.50 7.06 -4.69
C GLU A 86 5.02 7.88 -3.51
N GLU A 87 6.17 7.48 -2.99
CA GLU A 87 6.86 8.16 -1.90
C GLU A 87 8.08 8.86 -2.51
N ILE A 88 8.26 10.15 -2.25
CA ILE A 88 9.36 10.96 -2.76
C ILE A 88 10.10 11.55 -1.57
N CYS A 89 11.42 11.34 -1.54
CA CYS A 89 12.32 11.89 -0.54
C CYS A 89 13.35 12.78 -1.23
N TYR A 90 13.65 13.94 -0.68
CA TYR A 90 14.75 14.77 -1.16
C TYR A 90 15.26 15.71 -0.07
N VAL A 91 16.47 16.23 -0.27
CA VAL A 91 17.05 17.26 0.60
C VAL A 91 17.25 18.54 -0.18
N GLU A 92 16.76 19.62 0.40
CA GLU A 92 16.93 20.98 -0.10
C GLU A 92 17.19 21.93 1.08
N ASN A 93 18.21 22.77 0.96
CA ASN A 93 18.55 23.80 1.95
C ASN A 93 18.65 23.28 3.41
N LYS A 94 19.27 22.10 3.60
CA LYS A 94 19.39 21.41 4.91
C LYS A 94 18.05 20.99 5.54
N THR A 95 17.01 20.87 4.74
CA THR A 95 15.71 20.31 5.12
C THR A 95 15.46 19.04 4.31
N PHE A 96 15.09 17.98 5.01
CA PHE A 96 14.60 16.73 4.45
C PHE A 96 13.11 16.82 4.18
N TYR A 97 12.72 16.54 2.95
CA TYR A 97 11.33 16.52 2.50
C TYR A 97 10.91 15.09 2.24
N TYR A 98 9.74 14.71 2.75
CA TYR A 98 9.08 13.45 2.46
C TYR A 98 7.64 13.70 2.02
N GLN A 99 7.31 13.24 0.82
CA GLN A 99 5.99 13.38 0.23
C GLN A 99 5.43 12.02 -0.14
N LYS A 100 4.20 11.74 0.29
CA LYS A 100 3.46 10.54 -0.09
C LYS A 100 2.29 10.92 -0.97
N TYR A 101 2.27 10.36 -2.17
CA TYR A 101 1.21 10.51 -3.15
C TYR A 101 0.44 9.21 -3.31
N ARG A 102 -0.87 9.33 -3.53
CA ARG A 102 -1.73 8.27 -4.04
C ARG A 102 -1.92 8.47 -5.54
N LYS A 103 -1.70 7.42 -6.33
CA LYS A 103 -1.78 7.43 -7.79
C LYS A 103 -2.82 6.40 -8.25
N ALA A 104 -4.04 6.83 -8.53
CA ALA A 104 -5.12 5.96 -8.99
C ALA A 104 -5.86 6.63 -10.15
N PHE A 105 -6.16 5.86 -11.20
CA PHE A 105 -6.92 6.30 -12.38
C PHE A 105 -6.38 7.59 -13.02
N GLY A 106 -5.06 7.74 -13.09
CA GLY A 106 -4.40 8.93 -13.62
C GLY A 106 -4.40 10.15 -12.68
N MET A 107 -5.13 10.09 -11.56
CA MET A 107 -5.10 11.12 -10.52
C MET A 107 -3.90 10.93 -9.61
N ARG A 108 -3.23 12.03 -9.25
CA ARG A 108 -2.15 12.07 -8.26
C ARG A 108 -2.57 12.98 -7.11
N LYS A 109 -2.81 12.42 -5.94
CA LYS A 109 -3.24 13.15 -4.73
C LYS A 109 -2.14 13.11 -3.66
N LEU A 110 -1.75 14.28 -3.15
CA LEU A 110 -0.86 14.38 -1.99
C LEU A 110 -1.59 13.91 -0.74
N MET A 111 -1.01 12.95 -0.03
CA MET A 111 -1.57 12.35 1.19
C MET A 111 -0.81 12.77 2.44
N GLN A 112 0.51 12.93 2.33
CA GLN A 112 1.37 13.35 3.42
C GLN A 112 2.48 14.22 2.85
N ASN A 113 2.78 15.34 3.53
CA ASN A 113 3.94 16.17 3.29
C ASN A 113 4.62 16.37 4.64
N LEU A 114 5.90 16.07 4.71
CA LEU A 114 6.72 16.18 5.89
C LEU A 114 7.98 16.96 5.53
N GLU A 115 8.30 17.92 6.37
CA GLU A 115 9.47 18.78 6.24
C GLU A 115 10.21 18.72 7.57
N LEU A 116 11.45 18.24 7.53
CA LEU A 116 12.28 18.04 8.72
C LEU A 116 13.64 18.69 8.51
N PRO A 117 14.00 19.72 9.29
CA PRO A 117 15.37 20.21 9.31
C PRO A 117 16.33 19.06 9.64
N LEU A 118 17.44 18.94 8.92
CA LEU A 118 18.44 17.89 9.19
C LEU A 118 18.97 17.96 10.63
N SER A 119 19.01 19.16 11.22
CA SER A 119 19.40 19.37 12.62
C SER A 119 18.43 18.78 13.64
N GLU A 120 17.19 18.47 13.25
CA GLU A 120 16.20 17.82 14.11
C GLU A 120 16.26 16.31 14.03
N ILE A 121 16.87 15.75 12.98
CA ILE A 121 17.01 14.31 12.81
C ILE A 121 18.12 13.80 13.74
N VAL A 122 17.78 12.85 14.60
CA VAL A 122 18.71 12.18 15.51
C VAL A 122 19.24 10.93 14.87
N GLU A 123 18.36 10.10 14.35
CA GLU A 123 18.73 8.78 13.87
C GLU A 123 17.86 8.33 12.70
N VAL A 124 18.47 7.54 11.81
CA VAL A 124 17.79 6.82 10.74
C VAL A 124 18.02 5.34 10.99
N LYS A 125 16.93 4.60 11.20
CA LYS A 125 16.93 3.16 11.51
C LYS A 125 16.24 2.38 10.41
N GLU A 126 16.76 1.21 10.12
CA GLU A 126 16.00 0.21 9.37
C GLU A 126 15.13 -0.59 10.35
N VAL A 127 13.83 -0.69 10.06
CA VAL A 127 12.88 -1.43 10.89
C VAL A 127 12.43 -2.66 10.13
N LYS A 128 12.95 -3.83 10.55
CA LYS A 128 12.51 -5.15 10.09
C LYS A 128 11.36 -5.62 10.97
N LYS A 129 10.22 -5.99 10.38
CA LYS A 129 9.06 -6.44 11.18
C LYS A 129 8.95 -7.96 11.23
N PRO A 130 8.84 -8.55 12.43
CA PRO A 130 8.86 -10.00 12.58
C PRO A 130 7.45 -10.60 12.42
N SER A 131 7.39 -11.68 11.66
CA SER A 131 6.32 -12.71 11.64
C SER A 131 5.05 -12.49 10.82
N ILE A 132 4.63 -13.57 10.15
CA ILE A 132 3.38 -13.71 9.37
C ILE A 132 2.10 -13.50 10.20
N ILE A 133 2.17 -13.62 11.53
CA ILE A 133 1.02 -13.41 12.44
C ILE A 133 0.61 -11.93 12.46
N TYR A 134 1.59 -11.02 12.43
CA TYR A 134 1.31 -9.58 12.34
C TYR A 134 0.76 -9.16 10.98
N TYR A 135 1.04 -9.92 9.91
CA TYR A 135 0.42 -9.69 8.60
C TYR A 135 -1.09 -9.94 8.65
N PHE A 136 -1.54 -10.98 9.36
CA PHE A 136 -2.97 -11.27 9.51
C PHE A 136 -3.70 -10.19 10.33
N LEU A 137 -3.07 -9.69 11.41
CA LEU A 137 -3.67 -8.69 12.32
C LEU A 137 -3.54 -7.25 11.81
N ASN A 138 -2.47 -6.92 11.08
CA ASN A 138 -2.21 -5.58 10.56
C ASN A 138 -1.43 -5.66 9.23
N PRO A 139 -2.12 -6.02 8.13
CA PRO A 139 -1.49 -6.24 6.82
C PRO A 139 -0.87 -4.97 6.22
N VAL A 140 -1.26 -3.82 6.76
CA VAL A 140 -0.84 -2.47 6.38
C VAL A 140 0.50 -2.11 7.03
N SER A 141 0.70 -2.39 8.31
CA SER A 141 1.95 -2.03 8.98
C SER A 141 3.04 -3.11 8.90
N HIS A 142 2.78 -4.26 8.27
CA HIS A 142 3.70 -5.40 8.19
C HIS A 142 4.69 -5.28 7.02
N ARG A 143 5.52 -4.25 7.02
CA ARG A 143 6.56 -4.06 5.99
C ARG A 143 7.85 -3.56 6.61
N ASN A 144 8.96 -3.92 6.00
CA ASN A 144 10.24 -3.29 6.28
C ASN A 144 10.13 -1.81 5.89
N SER A 145 10.59 -0.94 6.78
CA SER A 145 10.49 0.51 6.62
C SER A 145 11.75 1.19 7.12
N VAL A 146 12.03 2.37 6.58
CA VAL A 146 13.03 3.27 7.14
C VAL A 146 12.34 4.18 8.15
N GLU A 147 12.80 4.19 9.38
CA GLU A 147 12.31 5.05 10.45
C GLU A 147 13.29 6.21 10.69
N ILE A 148 12.76 7.43 10.74
CA ILE A 148 13.50 8.65 11.08
C ILE A 148 13.02 9.08 12.46
N GLU A 149 13.95 9.20 13.40
CA GLU A 149 13.71 9.66 14.76
C GLU A 149 14.22 11.09 14.93
N THR A 150 13.38 11.97 15.46
CA THR A 150 13.69 13.38 15.67
C THR A 150 14.08 13.68 17.13
N LYS A 151 14.68 14.84 17.38
CA LYS A 151 15.15 15.27 18.72
C LYS A 151 14.04 15.33 19.77
N ASP A 152 12.82 15.59 19.35
CA ASP A 152 11.62 15.59 20.20
C ASP A 152 11.01 14.18 20.38
N GLY A 153 11.67 13.13 19.87
CA GLY A 153 11.25 11.74 20.01
C GLY A 153 10.15 11.30 19.03
N LYS A 154 9.78 12.11 18.04
CA LYS A 154 8.82 11.69 17.00
C LYS A 154 9.48 10.72 16.02
N LYS A 155 8.68 9.79 15.52
CA LYS A 155 9.11 8.71 14.61
C LYS A 155 8.32 8.75 13.31
N TYR A 156 9.03 8.90 12.20
CA TYR A 156 8.45 8.95 10.86
C TYR A 156 8.88 7.74 10.04
N LYS A 157 7.95 7.13 9.29
CA LYS A 157 8.23 5.90 8.53
C LYS A 157 8.08 6.10 7.04
N ILE A 158 9.10 5.66 6.30
CA ILE A 158 9.10 5.50 4.84
C ILE A 158 8.85 4.02 4.57
N MET A 159 7.71 3.69 3.98
CA MET A 159 7.10 2.35 4.13
C MET A 159 7.16 1.47 2.88
N ASN A 160 7.69 1.96 1.77
CA ASN A 160 7.44 1.36 0.48
C ASN A 160 8.56 0.46 -0.08
N SER A 161 8.80 -0.68 0.58
CA SER A 161 9.78 -1.68 0.16
C SER A 161 9.27 -2.72 -0.85
N VAL A 162 7.97 -2.74 -1.18
CA VAL A 162 7.37 -3.79 -2.03
C VAL A 162 7.52 -3.46 -3.52
N VAL A 163 7.87 -4.45 -4.34
CA VAL A 163 7.82 -4.35 -5.81
C VAL A 163 6.61 -5.13 -6.31
N PHE A 164 5.80 -4.54 -7.19
CA PHE A 164 4.65 -5.23 -7.79
C PHE A 164 5.02 -5.95 -9.09
N GLY A 165 4.52 -7.17 -9.25
CA GLY A 165 4.77 -8.01 -10.44
C GLY A 165 5.90 -9.03 -10.29
N ASN A 166 6.47 -9.19 -9.09
CA ASN A 166 7.35 -10.30 -8.76
C ASN A 166 6.68 -11.13 -7.63
N ARG A 167 6.49 -12.43 -7.84
CA ARG A 167 5.85 -13.29 -6.82
C ARG A 167 6.67 -13.33 -5.52
N ASN A 168 7.99 -13.24 -5.65
CA ASN A 168 8.90 -13.31 -4.51
C ASN A 168 8.88 -12.04 -3.65
N THR A 169 8.32 -10.92 -4.12
CA THR A 169 8.26 -9.64 -3.38
C THR A 169 6.95 -9.43 -2.63
N GLN A 170 6.01 -10.37 -2.75
CA GLN A 170 4.74 -10.35 -2.01
C GLN A 170 4.92 -10.74 -0.54
N ASN A 171 6.01 -11.43 -0.20
CA ASN A 171 6.38 -11.67 1.18
C ASN A 171 7.20 -10.47 1.73
N PRO A 172 6.75 -9.79 2.78
CA PRO A 172 7.49 -8.70 3.41
C PRO A 172 8.83 -9.14 4.01
N THR A 173 9.00 -10.43 4.30
CA THR A 173 10.28 -11.02 4.76
C THR A 173 11.10 -11.65 3.63
N SER A 174 10.73 -11.44 2.37
CA SER A 174 11.54 -11.93 1.25
C SER A 174 12.87 -11.20 1.19
N GLU A 175 13.88 -11.88 0.65
CA GLU A 175 15.19 -11.31 0.39
C GLU A 175 15.10 -10.06 -0.49
N ILE A 176 14.26 -10.09 -1.54
CA ILE A 176 14.12 -8.98 -2.49
C ILE A 176 13.49 -7.75 -1.83
N THR A 177 12.44 -7.92 -1.01
CA THR A 177 11.82 -6.81 -0.26
C THR A 177 12.77 -6.26 0.79
N SER A 178 13.57 -7.12 1.43
CA SER A 178 14.58 -6.71 2.42
C SER A 178 15.71 -5.92 1.76
N GLN A 179 16.29 -6.44 0.68
CA GLN A 179 17.34 -5.76 -0.09
C GLN A 179 16.86 -4.41 -0.63
N ARG A 180 15.60 -4.32 -1.07
CA ARG A 180 15.02 -3.05 -1.50
C ARG A 180 14.88 -2.05 -0.34
N ALA A 181 14.46 -2.52 0.84
CA ALA A 181 14.41 -1.69 2.04
C ALA A 181 15.80 -1.22 2.47
N ASP A 182 16.80 -2.12 2.46
CA ASP A 182 18.21 -1.82 2.75
C ASP A 182 18.75 -0.74 1.79
N ASN A 183 18.46 -0.85 0.49
CA ASN A 183 18.87 0.14 -0.50
C ASN A 183 18.23 1.51 -0.22
N ILE A 184 16.92 1.55 0.07
CA ILE A 184 16.22 2.79 0.44
C ILE A 184 16.82 3.39 1.71
N TYR A 185 17.13 2.56 2.71
CA TYR A 185 17.80 2.97 3.94
C TYR A 185 19.13 3.66 3.66
N HIS A 186 20.01 3.02 2.88
CA HIS A 186 21.32 3.57 2.54
C HIS A 186 21.20 4.89 1.77
N GLU A 187 20.25 4.98 0.83
CA GLU A 187 20.04 6.22 0.10
C GLU A 187 19.52 7.37 0.97
N VAL A 188 18.53 7.12 1.83
CA VAL A 188 18.00 8.12 2.77
C VAL A 188 19.09 8.56 3.76
N LYS A 189 19.84 7.61 4.32
CA LYS A 189 20.97 7.91 5.21
C LYS A 189 22.03 8.77 4.53
N ASN A 190 22.38 8.45 3.28
CA ASN A 190 23.33 9.22 2.49
C ASN A 190 22.84 10.63 2.15
N MET A 191 21.53 10.85 2.06
CA MET A 191 20.96 12.19 1.88
C MET A 191 21.05 13.03 3.16
N ILE A 192 20.89 12.41 4.33
CA ILE A 192 20.85 13.10 5.63
C ILE A 192 22.25 13.40 6.17
N LEU A 193 23.23 12.52 5.92
CA LEU A 193 24.60 12.65 6.44
C LEU A 193 25.54 13.51 5.58
N LYS A 194 25.11 13.96 4.40
CA LYS A 194 25.90 14.85 3.53
C LYS A 194 25.61 16.31 3.83
#